data_AF-A0A8J4XAI1-F1
#
_entry.id   AF-A0A8J4XAI1-F1
#
_cell.length_a   1.000
_cell.length_b   1.000
_cell.length_c   1.000
_cell.angle_alpha   90.00
_cell.angle_beta   90.00
_cell.angle_gamma   90.00
#
_symmetry.space_group_name_H-M   'P 1'
#
loop_
_entity.id
_entity.type
_entity.pdbx_description
1 polymer ?
#
loop_
_entity_poly.entity_id
_entity_poly.type
_entity_poly.pdbx_seq_one_letter_code
_entity_poly.pdbx_strand_id
1 'polypeptide(L)' 'NLESRLKVLLPDDVGAALMDGVVLCHLANHIRPRSVASIHVPSPAVPKLSMAKCRRNVENFLDACKKLGVPQ' A
#
# COMPACT_ATOMS: atom_id res chain seq x y z
N ASN A 1 11.53 -0.11 12.16
CA ASN A 1 10.46 0.86 11.84
C ASN A 1 9.97 0.62 10.41
N LEU A 2 8.69 0.90 10.11
CA LEU A 2 8.08 0.67 8.78
C LEU A 2 8.84 1.44 7.68
N GLU A 3 9.22 2.68 8.01
CA GLU A 3 10.01 3.59 7.19
C GLU A 3 11.37 3.00 6.80
N SER A 4 12.05 2.32 7.73
CA SER A 4 13.37 1.72 7.50
C SER A 4 13.32 0.55 6.51
N ARG A 5 12.23 -0.23 6.52
CA ARG A 5 12.05 -1.36 5.58
C ARG A 5 11.60 -0.88 4.20
N LEU A 6 10.73 0.12 4.16
CA LEU A 6 10.21 0.66 2.90
C LEU A 6 11.12 1.70 2.25
N LYS A 7 12.10 2.25 2.99
CA LYS A 7 12.87 3.44 2.60
C LYS A 7 11.96 4.61 2.22
N VAL A 8 10.84 4.74 2.92
CA VAL A 8 9.84 5.80 2.74
C VAL A 8 9.75 6.57 4.04
N LEU A 9 9.84 7.90 3.96
CA LEU A 9 9.52 8.77 5.09
C LEU A 9 8.00 8.83 5.22
N LEU A 10 7.47 8.43 6.37
CA LEU A 10 6.04 8.56 6.62
C LEU A 10 5.77 9.95 7.22
N PRO A 11 4.69 10.63 6.82
CA PRO A 11 4.19 11.81 7.51
C PRO A 11 3.88 11.52 8.98
N ASP A 12 3.89 12.56 9.82
CA ASP A 12 3.49 12.46 11.23
C ASP A 12 2.08 11.85 11.39
N ASP A 13 1.17 12.17 10.46
CA ASP A 13 -0.11 11.49 10.31
C ASP A 13 0.03 10.22 9.46
N VAL A 14 0.53 9.18 10.12
CA VAL A 14 0.66 7.83 9.54
C VAL A 14 -0.69 7.30 9.06
N GLY A 15 -1.78 7.63 9.76
CA GLY A 15 -3.13 7.22 9.38
C GLY A 15 -3.47 7.72 7.98
N ALA A 16 -3.29 9.02 7.75
CA ALA A 16 -3.54 9.64 6.45
C ALA A 16 -2.65 9.08 5.34
N ALA A 17 -1.39 8.79 5.64
CA ALA A 17 -0.43 8.25 4.68
C ALA A 17 -0.73 6.82 4.22
N LEU A 18 -1.45 6.04 5.05
CA LEU A 18 -1.80 4.66 4.74
C LEU A 18 -3.18 4.50 4.10
N MET A 19 -4.04 5.53 4.16
CA MET A 19 -5.44 5.47 3.72
C MET A 19 -5.61 5.11 2.24
N ASP A 20 -4.69 5.50 1.37
CA ASP A 20 -4.77 5.22 -0.07
C ASP A 20 -4.30 3.80 -0.46
N GLY A 21 -3.77 3.06 0.51
CA GLY A 21 -3.29 1.69 0.37
C GLY A 21 -1.96 1.54 -0.40
N VAL A 22 -1.36 2.62 -0.92
CA VAL A 22 -0.15 2.54 -1.76
C VAL A 22 1.02 1.98 -0.98
N VAL A 23 1.30 2.59 0.18
CA VAL A 23 2.39 2.19 1.08
C VAL A 23 2.20 0.75 1.55
N LEU A 24 0.95 0.35 1.84
CA LEU A 24 0.60 -1.01 2.25
C LEU A 24 0.91 -2.02 1.14
N CYS A 25 0.51 -1.74 -0.10
CA CYS A 25 0.83 -2.60 -1.24
C CYS A 25 2.35 -2.71 -1.47
N HIS A 26 3.09 -1.61 -1.35
CA HIS A 26 4.55 -1.63 -1.46
C HIS A 26 5.20 -2.44 -0.34
N LEU A 27 4.65 -2.41 0.88
CA LEU A 27 5.11 -3.24 1.99
C LEU A 27 4.95 -4.72 1.70
N ALA A 28 3.77 -5.15 1.24
CA ALA A 28 3.54 -6.53 0.86
C ALA A 28 4.51 -6.99 -0.23
N ASN A 29 4.77 -6.14 -1.23
CA ASN A 29 5.74 -6.42 -2.29
C ASN A 29 7.19 -6.44 -1.81
N HIS A 30 7.53 -5.69 -0.76
CA HIS A 30 8.84 -5.73 -0.14
C HIS A 30 9.06 -7.02 0.66
N ILE A 31 8.02 -7.51 1.35
CA ILE A 31 8.06 -8.78 2.09
C ILE A 31 8.21 -9.96 1.12
N ARG A 32 7.40 -9.98 0.06
CA ARG A 32 7.49 -10.98 -1.00
C ARG A 32 7.26 -10.31 -2.36
N PRO A 33 8.24 -10.34 -3.28
CA PRO A 33 8.11 -9.72 -4.58
C PRO A 33 6.84 -10.16 -5.32
N ARG A 34 6.13 -9.19 -5.91
CA ARG A 34 4.89 -9.41 -6.70
C ARG A 34 3.71 -9.99 -5.90
N SER A 35 3.67 -9.82 -4.58
CA SER A 35 2.48 -10.13 -3.77
C SER A 35 1.25 -9.32 -4.18
N VAL A 36 1.46 -8.07 -4.58
CA VAL A 36 0.48 -7.18 -5.21
C VAL A 36 0.93 -6.91 -6.64
N ALA A 37 0.13 -7.34 -7.62
CA ALA A 37 0.49 -7.27 -9.04
C ALA A 37 0.44 -5.85 -9.64
N SER A 38 -0.52 -5.04 -9.21
CA SER A 38 -0.70 -3.66 -9.68
C SER A 38 -1.08 -2.75 -8.52
N ILE A 39 -0.43 -1.60 -8.46
CA ILE A 39 -0.64 -0.58 -7.43
C ILE A 39 -1.04 0.70 -8.14
N HIS A 40 -2.19 1.27 -7.78
CA HIS A 40 -2.56 2.59 -8.25
C HIS A 40 -1.77 3.62 -7.46
N VAL A 41 -0.86 4.33 -8.10
CA VAL A 41 -0.06 5.40 -7.48
C VAL A 41 -0.52 6.77 -7.99
N PRO A 42 -0.48 7.83 -7.15
CA PRO A 42 -0.69 9.20 -7.62
C PRO A 42 0.32 9.58 -8.71
N SER A 43 -0.07 10.48 -9.60
CA SER A 43 0.83 11.05 -10.61
C SER A 43 0.84 12.58 -10.52
N PRO A 44 1.81 13.29 -11.12
CA PRO A 44 1.86 14.75 -11.05
C PRO A 44 0.57 15.43 -11.57
N ALA A 45 -0.09 14.83 -12.57
CA ALA A 45 -1.35 15.33 -13.11
C ALA A 45 -2.58 14.90 -12.30
N VAL A 46 -2.46 13.86 -11.47
CA VAL A 46 -3.53 13.32 -10.62
C VAL A 46 -2.98 13.09 -9.22
N PRO A 47 -2.88 14.15 -8.40
CA PRO A 47 -2.19 14.10 -7.11
C PRO A 47 -2.95 13.32 -6.05
N LYS A 48 -4.24 13.07 -6.25
CA LYS A 48 -5.10 12.28 -5.36
C LYS A 48 -5.77 11.15 -6.13
N LEU A 49 -5.68 9.95 -5.60
CA LEU A 49 -6.42 8.80 -6.11
C LEU A 49 -7.91 8.98 -5.82
N SER A 50 -8.76 8.48 -6.71
CA SER A 50 -10.18 8.36 -6.42
C SER A 50 -10.41 7.33 -5.33
N MET A 51 -11.49 7.47 -4.57
CA MET A 51 -11.83 6.51 -3.51
C MET A 51 -11.96 5.07 -4.02
N ALA A 52 -12.37 4.88 -5.28
CA ALA A 52 -12.40 3.57 -5.93
C ALA A 52 -10.98 2.97 -6.09
N LYS A 53 -10.00 3.78 -6.49
CA LYS A 53 -8.59 3.34 -6.63
C LYS A 53 -7.96 3.07 -5.26
N CYS A 54 -8.22 3.91 -4.26
CA CYS A 54 -7.76 3.68 -2.89
C CYS A 54 -8.29 2.34 -2.35
N ARG A 55 -9.60 2.11 -2.48
CA ARG A 55 -10.23 0.86 -2.06
C ARG A 55 -9.59 -0.34 -2.76
N ARG A 56 -9.33 -0.24 -4.06
CA ARG A 56 -8.70 -1.32 -4.83
C ARG A 56 -7.30 -1.68 -4.33
N ASN A 57 -6.49 -0.69 -3.97
CA ASN A 57 -5.18 -0.93 -3.35
C ASN A 57 -5.34 -1.67 -2.01
N VAL A 58 -6.26 -1.23 -1.15
CA VAL A 58 -6.51 -1.87 0.15
C VAL A 58 -6.98 -3.32 -0.03
N GLU A 59 -7.91 -3.60 -0.95
CA GLU A 59 -8.34 -4.96 -1.27
C GLU A 59 -7.18 -5.84 -1.74
N ASN A 60 -6.35 -5.33 -2.66
CA ASN A 60 -5.18 -6.05 -3.16
C ASN A 60 -4.18 -6.37 -2.05
N PHE A 61 -3.96 -5.42 -1.13
CA PHE A 61 -3.09 -5.63 0.03
C PHE A 61 -3.65 -6.71 0.96
N LEU A 62 -4.94 -6.66 1.30
CA LEU A 62 -5.57 -7.65 2.16
C LEU A 62 -5.50 -9.05 1.54
N ASP A 63 -5.73 -9.17 0.24
CA ASP A 63 -5.60 -10.45 -0.47
C ASP A 63 -4.15 -10.94 -0.53
N ALA A 64 -3.18 -10.04 -0.65
CA ALA A 64 -1.77 -10.38 -0.51
C ALA A 64 -1.45 -10.91 0.90
N CYS A 65 -1.93 -10.26 1.95
CA CYS A 65 -1.76 -10.72 3.33
C CYS A 65 -2.31 -12.13 3.56
N LYS A 66 -3.52 -12.42 3.04
CA LYS A 66 -4.10 -13.78 3.10
C LYS A 66 -3.19 -14.81 2.42
N LYS A 67 -2.68 -14.49 1.22
CA LYS A 67 -1.77 -15.37 0.47
C LYS A 67 -0.40 -15.54 1.14
N LEU A 68 -0.01 -14.59 1.98
CA LEU A 68 1.20 -14.65 2.80
C LEU A 68 0.99 -15.42 4.12
N GLY A 69 -0.24 -15.87 4.40
CA GLY A 69 -0.55 -16.64 5.61
C GLY A 69 -0.79 -15.77 6.84
N VAL A 70 -1.08 -14.48 6.68
CA VAL A 70 -1.45 -13.60 7.81
C VAL A 70 -2.83 -14.03 8.32
N PRO A 71 -2.98 -14.38 9.62
CA PRO A 71 -4.27 -14.72 10.20
C PRO A 71 -5.20 -13.51 10.22
N GLN A 72 -6.50 -13.76 10.15
CA GLN A 72 -7.55 -12.74 10.06
C GLN A 72 -8.03 -12.30 11.44
#